data_AF-A0A2P6PLF1-F1
#
_entry.id   AF-A0A2P6PLF1-F1
#
_cell.length_a   1.000
_cell.length_b   1.000
_cell.length_c   1.000
_cell.angle_alpha   90.00
_cell.angle_beta   90.00
_cell.angle_gamma   90.00
#
_symmetry.space_group_name_H-M   'P 1'
#
loop_
_entity.id
_entity.type
_entity.pdbx_description
1 polymer ?
#
loop_
_entity_poly.entity_id
_entity_poly.type
_entity_poly.pdbx_seq_one_letter_code
_entity_poly.pdbx_strand_id
1 'polypeptide(L)'
;MNASRLQWASSSPALSTGLETSSSCSKLGFVNFRGGGGCGDSLKTKKGLFVIKAMDVEGSRTVNLNGHAGDSDKNGSLLSSIGNSTNIQWHQCSVKKEDRENMLKQKGCVIWITGLSGSGKSTVACALSGILYRRGKLAYVLDGDNVRHGLNRDLGFKAEDRAENIRRIGEVAKLFADAGVICIASLISPYRRDRDACRALLPAGEFIEVFMDIPLHVCEARDPKGLYKLARAGKIKGFTGIDDPYESPLNCEIALRHTGGECASPCEMAEEVISYLEEKGFLQA
;
A
#
# COMPACT_ATOMS: atom_id res chain seq x y z
N MET A 1 8.52 33.75 47.23
CA MET A 1 9.71 33.24 47.93
C MET A 1 9.60 31.72 48.01
N ASN A 2 10.59 31.01 47.45
CA ASN A 2 10.96 29.58 47.50
C ASN A 2 9.84 28.52 47.33
N ALA A 3 9.72 27.75 46.25
CA ALA A 3 10.67 26.91 45.47
C ALA A 3 11.19 25.68 46.22
N SER A 4 10.64 24.51 45.89
CA SER A 4 11.20 23.19 46.21
C SER A 4 11.37 22.42 44.89
N ARG A 5 12.64 22.31 44.49
CA ARG A 5 13.14 21.76 43.23
C ARG A 5 13.64 20.35 43.54
N LEU A 6 13.03 19.32 42.94
CA LEU A 6 13.53 17.96 42.98
C LEU A 6 14.69 17.82 42.00
N GLN A 7 15.84 17.41 42.54
CA GLN A 7 17.06 17.06 41.83
C GLN A 7 16.96 15.63 41.29
N TRP A 8 17.28 15.42 40.01
CA TRP A 8 17.77 14.12 39.54
C TRP A 8 19.23 14.27 39.16
N ALA A 9 20.08 13.57 39.91
CA ALA A 9 21.50 13.44 39.66
C ALA A 9 21.75 12.37 38.59
N SER A 10 22.60 12.74 37.64
CA SER A 10 23.27 11.92 36.65
C SER A 10 24.36 11.05 37.27
N SER A 11 24.43 9.77 36.90
CA SER A 11 25.64 8.94 37.04
C SER A 11 25.72 7.91 35.92
N SER A 12 26.65 8.12 34.98
CA SER A 12 27.26 7.08 34.16
C SER A 12 28.62 6.71 34.77
N PRO A 13 29.08 5.45 34.70
CA PRO A 13 30.51 5.15 34.77
C PRO A 13 31.11 5.04 33.36
N ALA A 14 32.33 5.54 33.27
CA ALA A 14 33.16 5.65 32.08
C ALA A 14 33.68 4.30 31.56
N LEU A 15 33.92 4.24 30.24
CA LEU A 15 35.00 3.43 29.68
C LEU A 15 35.83 4.28 28.72
N SER A 16 37.12 4.01 28.77
CA SER A 16 38.23 4.88 28.40
C SER A 16 38.51 5.03 26.90
N THR A 17 38.89 6.27 26.60
CA THR A 17 39.68 6.84 25.51
C THR A 17 40.66 5.94 24.75
N GLY A 18 40.66 6.13 23.42
CA GLY A 18 41.80 5.86 22.53
C GLY A 18 41.51 6.44 21.15
N LEU A 19 41.87 7.71 20.93
CA LEU A 19 41.82 8.38 19.63
C LEU A 19 43.22 8.92 19.33
N GLU A 20 43.90 8.36 18.34
CA GLU A 20 44.97 9.05 17.64
C GLU A 20 44.64 9.16 16.14
N THR A 21 44.99 10.33 15.65
CA THR A 21 44.70 10.94 14.35
C THR A 21 45.56 10.37 13.24
N SER A 22 45.05 10.30 12.00
CA SER A 22 45.58 11.11 10.88
C SER A 22 45.05 10.72 9.49
N SER A 23 44.75 11.78 8.73
CA SER A 23 45.05 11.97 7.30
C SER A 23 44.21 11.30 6.20
N SER A 24 43.78 12.19 5.31
CA SER A 24 43.95 12.11 3.85
C SER A 24 43.10 11.12 3.04
N CYS A 25 42.09 11.69 2.39
CA CYS A 25 41.87 11.66 0.93
C CYS A 25 42.28 10.38 0.16
N SER A 26 41.28 9.66 -0.36
CA SER A 26 41.08 9.41 -1.80
C SER A 26 40.52 8.01 -2.12
N LYS A 27 39.64 8.02 -3.13
CA LYS A 27 39.32 6.94 -4.09
C LYS A 27 38.42 5.76 -3.66
N LEU A 28 37.25 5.77 -4.31
CA LEU A 28 36.53 4.61 -4.81
C LEU A 28 37.47 3.48 -5.24
N GLY A 29 37.34 2.31 -4.60
CA GLY A 29 38.01 1.08 -4.98
C GLY A 29 37.00 0.06 -5.49
N PHE A 30 37.06 -0.22 -6.79
CA PHE A 30 36.44 -1.40 -7.41
C PHE A 30 37.20 -2.67 -6.97
N VAL A 31 36.47 -3.72 -6.59
CA VAL A 31 37.01 -5.06 -6.39
C VAL A 31 37.22 -5.71 -7.76
N ASN A 32 38.46 -6.06 -8.08
CA ASN A 32 38.84 -6.71 -9.32
C ASN A 32 39.31 -8.15 -9.01
N PHE A 33 38.66 -9.15 -9.59
CA PHE A 33 39.11 -10.54 -9.57
C PHE A 33 40.15 -10.75 -10.70
N ARG A 34 41.38 -11.14 -10.35
CA ARG A 34 42.32 -11.89 -11.22
C ARG A 34 42.13 -13.37 -10.94
N GLY A 35 42.24 -14.35 -11.84
CA GLY A 35 42.57 -14.51 -13.26
C GLY A 35 42.27 -16.00 -13.60
N GLY A 36 42.41 -16.56 -14.80
CA GLY A 36 42.99 -16.12 -16.05
C GLY A 36 42.84 -17.19 -17.15
N GLY A 37 43.44 -16.91 -18.31
CA GLY A 37 43.51 -17.75 -19.52
C GLY A 37 42.40 -17.39 -20.52
N GLY A 38 42.63 -16.88 -21.72
CA GLY A 38 43.84 -16.72 -22.53
C GLY A 38 43.49 -17.13 -23.96
N CYS A 39 43.21 -16.18 -24.86
CA CYS A 39 43.57 -16.16 -26.29
C CYS A 39 42.98 -14.90 -26.92
N GLY A 40 43.77 -14.19 -27.73
CA GLY A 40 43.49 -12.82 -28.15
C GLY A 40 42.56 -12.68 -29.35
N ASP A 41 42.06 -11.47 -29.57
CA ASP A 41 42.26 -10.79 -30.85
C ASP A 41 42.05 -9.26 -30.72
N SER A 42 42.72 -8.50 -31.60
CA SER A 42 42.89 -7.05 -31.57
C SER A 42 41.60 -6.21 -31.68
N LEU A 43 41.42 -5.23 -30.78
CA LEU A 43 40.47 -4.12 -30.96
C LEU A 43 41.01 -3.09 -31.98
N LYS A 44 40.24 -2.84 -33.04
CA LYS A 44 40.24 -1.56 -33.75
C LYS A 44 39.03 -0.74 -33.31
N THR A 45 39.31 0.44 -32.78
CA THR A 45 38.37 1.47 -32.33
C THR A 45 37.61 2.09 -33.51
N LYS A 46 36.27 2.13 -33.46
CA LYS A 46 35.47 3.12 -34.20
C LYS A 46 34.36 3.67 -33.30
N LYS A 47 34.44 4.97 -33.03
CA LYS A 47 33.36 5.79 -32.47
C LYS A 47 32.24 5.87 -33.52
N GLY A 48 31.06 5.36 -33.19
CA GLY A 48 29.85 5.51 -33.99
C GLY A 48 28.83 6.36 -33.23
N LEU A 49 28.68 7.61 -33.65
CA LEU A 49 27.59 8.50 -33.28
C LEU A 49 26.34 8.07 -34.07
N PHE A 50 25.35 7.46 -33.42
CA PHE A 50 24.09 7.13 -34.07
C PHE A 50 23.17 8.35 -34.03
N VAL A 51 23.04 9.02 -35.18
CA VAL A 51 22.02 10.04 -35.45
C VAL A 51 20.76 9.31 -35.90
N ILE A 52 19.66 9.40 -35.15
CA ILE A 52 18.35 8.94 -35.60
C ILE A 52 17.83 9.97 -36.60
N LYS A 53 17.66 9.53 -37.85
CA LYS A 53 17.10 10.34 -38.94
C LYS A 53 15.57 10.33 -38.80
N ALA A 54 14.98 11.50 -38.56
CA ALA A 54 13.53 11.69 -38.67
C ALA A 54 13.11 11.45 -40.13
N MET A 55 12.03 10.68 -40.35
CA MET A 55 11.37 10.58 -41.64
C MET A 55 10.24 11.60 -41.69
N ASP A 56 10.30 12.46 -42.69
CA ASP A 56 9.22 13.38 -43.06
C ASP A 56 7.99 12.57 -43.54
N VAL A 57 6.82 12.94 -43.04
CA VAL A 57 5.53 12.46 -43.55
C VAL A 57 4.98 13.55 -44.46
N GLU A 58 5.13 13.37 -45.77
CA GLU A 58 4.36 14.13 -46.75
C GLU A 58 2.98 13.49 -46.94
N GLY A 59 1.95 14.33 -46.86
CA GLY A 59 0.56 13.93 -46.92
C GLY A 59 0.09 13.50 -48.31
N SER A 60 -0.95 12.68 -48.35
CA SER A 60 -1.86 12.65 -49.48
C SER A 60 -3.24 12.13 -49.09
N ARG A 61 -4.21 13.05 -49.13
CA ARG A 61 -5.57 12.96 -49.68
C ARG A 61 -6.52 11.86 -49.19
N THR A 62 -7.56 12.36 -48.54
CA THR A 62 -8.87 11.78 -48.35
C THR A 62 -9.48 11.24 -49.65
N VAL A 63 -9.96 9.99 -49.63
CA VAL A 63 -11.02 9.51 -50.53
C VAL A 63 -11.99 8.68 -49.69
N ASN A 64 -13.20 9.21 -49.49
CA ASN A 64 -14.35 8.50 -48.95
C ASN A 64 -14.93 7.59 -50.04
N LEU A 65 -15.06 6.29 -49.76
CA LEU A 65 -15.94 5.39 -50.51
C LEU A 65 -16.69 4.51 -49.53
N ASN A 66 -17.99 4.79 -49.38
CA ASN A 66 -18.95 3.91 -48.71
C ASN A 66 -19.20 2.67 -49.57
N GLY A 67 -19.07 1.49 -48.97
CA GLY A 67 -19.52 0.21 -49.53
C GLY A 67 -19.94 -0.72 -48.39
N HIS A 68 -21.20 -1.16 -48.43
CA HIS A 68 -21.86 -2.02 -47.45
C HIS A 68 -21.44 -3.50 -47.55
N ALA A 69 -21.66 -4.18 -46.42
CA ALA A 69 -21.98 -5.60 -46.21
C ALA A 69 -20.84 -6.58 -45.86
N GLY A 70 -20.97 -7.20 -44.68
CA GLY A 70 -20.37 -8.52 -44.39
C GLY A 70 -19.66 -8.66 -43.03
N ASP A 71 -20.45 -8.81 -41.96
CA ASP A 71 -20.30 -9.72 -40.80
C ASP A 71 -18.93 -9.93 -40.08
N SER A 72 -19.06 -10.22 -38.77
CA SER A 72 -18.12 -10.88 -37.85
C SER A 72 -17.27 -10.00 -36.91
N ASP A 73 -17.74 -9.93 -35.66
CA ASP A 73 -17.01 -10.22 -34.43
C ASP A 73 -15.80 -9.37 -33.95
N LYS A 74 -15.89 -9.02 -32.65
CA LYS A 74 -14.84 -8.57 -31.70
C LYS A 74 -14.38 -7.11 -31.83
N ASN A 75 -14.61 -6.29 -30.80
CA ASN A 75 -13.75 -6.23 -29.61
C ASN A 75 -14.17 -5.05 -28.72
N GLY A 76 -13.87 -5.18 -27.43
CA GLY A 76 -14.37 -4.35 -26.35
C GLY A 76 -14.13 -2.84 -26.48
N SER A 77 -15.19 -2.08 -26.17
CA SER A 77 -15.09 -0.71 -25.70
C SER A 77 -15.65 -0.68 -24.27
N LEU A 78 -14.81 -1.08 -23.32
CA LEU A 78 -14.98 -0.67 -21.92
C LEU A 78 -14.09 0.55 -21.73
N LEU A 79 -14.57 1.69 -22.24
CA LEU A 79 -14.13 2.99 -21.77
C LEU A 79 -14.57 3.10 -20.30
N SER A 80 -13.65 2.87 -19.36
CA SER A 80 -13.89 3.22 -17.96
C SER A 80 -13.72 4.73 -17.80
N SER A 81 -14.83 5.38 -17.51
CA SER A 81 -14.97 6.84 -17.47
C SER A 81 -14.59 7.43 -16.10
N ILE A 82 -13.34 7.26 -15.66
CA ILE A 82 -12.81 8.01 -14.50
C ILE A 82 -11.35 8.42 -14.77
N GLY A 83 -11.17 9.59 -15.40
CA GLY A 83 -9.88 10.29 -15.60
C GLY A 83 -9.74 10.96 -16.97
N ASN A 84 -9.33 12.24 -16.98
CA ASN A 84 -9.10 13.06 -18.19
C ASN A 84 -7.83 12.71 -18.99
N SER A 85 -7.21 11.56 -18.71
CA SER A 85 -5.98 11.16 -19.39
C SER A 85 -6.30 10.67 -20.80
N THR A 86 -6.26 11.58 -21.76
CA THR A 86 -6.37 11.27 -23.19
C THR A 86 -5.09 10.63 -23.72
N ASN A 87 -5.18 9.82 -24.77
CA ASN A 87 -4.04 9.22 -25.49
C ASN A 87 -3.23 8.17 -24.71
N ILE A 88 -3.88 7.41 -23.82
CA ILE A 88 -3.24 6.30 -23.12
C ILE A 88 -3.64 4.95 -23.73
N GLN A 89 -2.69 4.03 -23.82
CA GLN A 89 -2.92 2.64 -24.19
C GLN A 89 -2.37 1.72 -23.11
N TRP A 90 -3.11 0.67 -22.79
CA TRP A 90 -2.64 -0.32 -21.83
C TRP A 90 -1.56 -1.20 -22.46
N HIS A 91 -0.38 -1.22 -21.87
CA HIS A 91 0.72 -2.08 -22.31
C HIS A 91 0.60 -3.47 -21.68
N GLN A 92 0.29 -4.47 -22.50
CA GLN A 92 0.23 -5.87 -22.05
C GLN A 92 1.64 -6.44 -21.88
N CYS A 93 1.86 -7.16 -20.78
CA CYS A 93 3.08 -7.93 -20.52
C CYS A 93 2.83 -9.43 -20.76
N SER A 94 3.86 -10.19 -21.12
CA SER A 94 3.74 -11.64 -21.30
C SER A 94 3.48 -12.40 -19.99
N VAL A 95 3.93 -11.86 -18.85
CA VAL A 95 3.74 -12.43 -17.52
C VAL A 95 2.40 -11.98 -16.95
N LYS A 96 1.51 -12.94 -16.70
CA LYS A 96 0.15 -12.71 -16.18
C LYS A 96 0.11 -12.77 -14.66
N LYS A 97 -1.05 -12.44 -14.09
CA LYS A 97 -1.31 -12.53 -12.65
C LYS A 97 -1.12 -13.97 -12.16
N GLU A 98 -1.67 -14.94 -12.89
CA GLU A 98 -1.62 -16.36 -12.52
C GLU A 98 -0.17 -16.88 -12.48
N ASP A 99 0.69 -16.41 -13.38
CA ASP A 99 2.12 -16.78 -13.38
C ASP A 99 2.82 -16.32 -12.09
N ARG A 100 2.50 -15.09 -11.62
CA ARG A 100 3.04 -14.54 -10.37
C ARG A 100 2.49 -15.28 -9.15
N GLU A 101 1.20 -15.58 -9.14
CA GLU A 101 0.54 -16.33 -8.07
C GLU A 101 1.12 -17.75 -7.95
N ASN A 102 1.30 -18.45 -9.07
CA ASN A 102 1.95 -19.76 -9.13
C ASN A 102 3.40 -19.71 -8.62
N MET A 103 4.16 -18.68 -9.01
CA MET A 103 5.53 -18.49 -8.53
C MET A 103 5.59 -18.26 -7.01
N LEU A 104 4.65 -17.46 -6.46
CA LEU A 104 4.58 -17.16 -5.03
C LEU A 104 3.85 -18.23 -4.21
N LYS A 105 3.19 -19.19 -4.86
CA LYS A 105 2.34 -20.22 -4.22
C LYS A 105 1.26 -19.61 -3.31
N GLN A 106 0.64 -18.53 -3.78
CA GLN A 106 -0.43 -17.80 -3.11
C GLN A 106 -1.21 -16.98 -4.15
N LYS A 107 -2.43 -16.54 -3.80
CA LYS A 107 -3.19 -15.61 -4.61
C LYS A 107 -3.14 -14.20 -4.04
N GLY A 108 -3.04 -13.21 -4.92
CA GLY A 108 -3.05 -11.81 -4.54
C GLY A 108 -4.46 -11.34 -4.19
N CYS A 109 -4.59 -10.62 -3.08
CA CYS A 109 -5.85 -10.05 -2.62
C CYS A 109 -5.61 -8.80 -1.78
N VAL A 110 -6.69 -8.07 -1.51
CA VAL A 110 -6.68 -6.89 -0.65
C VAL A 110 -7.47 -7.20 0.61
N ILE A 111 -6.79 -7.12 1.74
CA ILE A 111 -7.38 -7.16 3.08
C ILE A 111 -7.54 -5.71 3.52
N TRP A 112 -8.78 -5.22 3.48
CA TRP A 112 -9.11 -3.84 3.79
C TRP A 112 -9.62 -3.69 5.21
N ILE A 113 -8.73 -3.34 6.14
CA ILE A 113 -9.06 -3.16 7.55
C ILE A 113 -9.59 -1.75 7.79
N THR A 114 -10.87 -1.63 8.14
CA THR A 114 -11.57 -0.38 8.44
C THR A 114 -12.02 -0.30 9.90
N GLY A 115 -12.13 0.92 10.46
CA GLY A 115 -12.56 1.13 11.85
C GLY A 115 -12.11 2.47 12.42
N LEU A 116 -12.68 2.83 13.57
CA LEU A 116 -12.35 4.07 14.29
C LEU A 116 -10.86 4.18 14.67
N SER A 117 -10.38 5.39 14.89
CA SER A 117 -9.03 5.60 15.47
C SER A 117 -8.92 4.84 16.81
N GLY A 118 -7.78 4.24 17.13
CA GLY A 118 -7.63 3.47 18.38
C GLY A 118 -8.38 2.12 18.42
N SER A 119 -9.08 1.69 17.36
CA SER A 119 -9.72 0.37 17.32
C SER A 119 -8.74 -0.80 17.25
N GLY A 120 -7.48 -0.57 16.84
CA GLY A 120 -6.43 -1.60 16.77
C GLY A 120 -6.04 -2.06 15.36
N LYS A 121 -6.52 -1.38 14.30
CA LYS A 121 -6.23 -1.72 12.89
C LYS A 121 -4.76 -2.02 12.61
N SER A 122 -3.86 -1.08 12.91
CA SER A 122 -2.42 -1.23 12.63
C SER A 122 -1.79 -2.38 13.45
N THR A 123 -2.31 -2.64 14.65
CA THR A 123 -1.85 -3.75 15.50
C THR A 123 -2.24 -5.10 14.90
N VAL A 124 -3.50 -5.25 14.46
CA VAL A 124 -3.97 -6.45 13.75
C VAL A 124 -3.25 -6.63 12.42
N ALA A 125 -3.07 -5.56 11.64
CA ALA A 125 -2.33 -5.60 10.38
C ALA A 125 -0.90 -6.12 10.57
N CYS A 126 -0.21 -5.65 11.62
CA CYS A 126 1.13 -6.10 11.97
C CYS A 126 1.16 -7.58 12.39
N ALA A 127 0.24 -8.00 13.27
CA ALA A 127 0.11 -9.39 13.70
C ALA A 127 -0.16 -10.33 12.51
N LEU A 128 -1.11 -9.96 11.65
CA LEU A 128 -1.45 -10.67 10.42
C LEU A 128 -0.26 -10.80 9.47
N SER A 129 0.44 -9.70 9.21
CA SER A 129 1.66 -9.72 8.38
C SER A 129 2.73 -10.64 8.97
N GLY A 130 2.88 -10.66 10.30
CA GLY A 130 3.82 -11.56 10.98
C GLY A 130 3.44 -13.03 10.86
N ILE A 131 2.15 -13.37 10.92
CA ILE A 131 1.67 -14.74 10.73
C ILE A 131 1.88 -15.18 9.27
N LEU A 132 1.50 -14.36 8.30
CA LEU A 132 1.71 -14.65 6.87
C LEU A 132 3.18 -14.88 6.54
N TYR A 133 4.06 -14.02 7.06
CA TYR A 133 5.51 -14.18 6.90
C TYR A 133 6.01 -15.53 7.43
N ARG A 134 5.59 -15.93 8.64
CA ARG A 134 5.95 -17.23 9.22
C ARG A 134 5.41 -18.43 8.42
N ARG A 135 4.30 -18.25 7.70
CA ARG A 135 3.73 -19.24 6.78
C ARG A 135 4.34 -19.18 5.37
N GLY A 136 5.42 -18.41 5.17
CA GLY A 136 6.09 -18.28 3.87
C GLY A 136 5.28 -17.52 2.82
N LYS A 137 4.35 -16.66 3.25
CA LYS A 137 3.48 -15.88 2.37
C LYS A 137 3.96 -14.43 2.29
N LEU A 138 3.96 -13.89 1.08
CA LEU A 138 4.32 -12.51 0.80
C LEU A 138 3.12 -11.59 1.05
N ALA A 139 3.26 -10.72 2.04
CA ALA A 139 2.28 -9.70 2.38
C ALA A 139 2.94 -8.33 2.51
N TYR A 140 2.18 -7.27 2.29
CA TYR A 140 2.65 -5.90 2.47
C TYR A 140 1.58 -5.02 3.11
N VAL A 141 1.98 -4.17 4.06
CA VAL A 141 1.04 -3.33 4.82
C VAL A 141 1.06 -1.89 4.31
N LEU A 142 -0.09 -1.41 3.86
CA LEU A 142 -0.38 -0.01 3.54
C LEU A 142 -1.10 0.64 4.73
N ASP A 143 -0.34 1.22 5.65
CA ASP A 143 -0.89 1.96 6.79
C ASP A 143 -1.17 3.42 6.43
N GLY A 144 -2.34 3.92 6.84
CA GLY A 144 -2.80 5.27 6.53
C GLY A 144 -1.86 6.39 6.99
N ASP A 145 -1.12 6.22 8.10
CA ASP A 145 -0.15 7.22 8.54
C ASP A 145 1.15 7.12 7.71
N ASN A 146 1.62 5.89 7.43
CA ASN A 146 2.84 5.66 6.66
C ASN A 146 2.74 6.22 5.23
N VAL A 147 1.62 5.97 4.55
CA VAL A 147 1.42 6.44 3.16
C VAL A 147 1.40 7.97 3.08
N ARG A 148 0.95 8.65 4.15
CA ARG A 148 0.94 10.12 4.25
C ARG A 148 2.33 10.74 4.43
N HIS A 149 3.36 9.96 4.77
CA HIS A 149 4.74 10.45 4.74
C HIS A 149 5.35 10.47 3.33
N GLY A 150 4.72 9.80 2.35
CA GLY A 150 5.25 9.63 1.00
C GLY A 150 4.23 9.97 -0.09
N LEU A 151 3.51 8.95 -0.57
CA LEU A 151 2.59 9.04 -1.71
C LEU A 151 1.48 10.07 -1.50
N ASN A 152 0.97 10.19 -0.27
CA ASN A 152 -0.19 11.04 0.06
C ASN A 152 0.19 12.23 0.96
N ARG A 153 1.45 12.69 0.92
CA ARG A 153 1.93 13.81 1.74
C ARG A 153 1.31 15.17 1.40
N ASP A 154 0.73 15.28 0.21
CA ASP A 154 0.03 16.46 -0.29
C ASP A 154 -1.40 16.58 0.25
N LEU A 155 -1.95 15.51 0.86
CA LEU A 155 -3.35 15.45 1.29
C LEU A 155 -3.50 15.82 2.77
N GLY A 156 -4.44 16.72 3.05
CA GLY A 156 -4.87 17.03 4.41
C GLY A 156 -5.88 16.02 4.96
N PHE A 157 -6.76 16.52 5.83
CA PHE A 157 -7.77 15.72 6.54
C PHE A 157 -9.20 16.20 6.26
N LYS A 158 -9.42 17.00 5.22
CA LYS A 158 -10.79 17.33 4.76
C LYS A 158 -11.47 16.12 4.11
N ALA A 159 -12.78 16.18 3.91
CA ALA A 159 -13.54 15.05 3.34
C ALA A 159 -13.03 14.68 1.94
N GLU A 160 -12.76 15.68 1.10
CA GLU A 160 -12.20 15.51 -0.25
C GLU A 160 -10.79 14.90 -0.23
N ASP A 161 -9.92 15.36 0.69
CA ASP A 161 -8.57 14.80 0.87
C ASP A 161 -8.61 13.35 1.38
N ARG A 162 -9.60 13.02 2.21
CA ARG A 162 -9.84 11.64 2.68
C ARG A 162 -10.27 10.75 1.53
N ALA A 163 -11.23 11.21 0.72
CA ALA A 163 -11.70 10.47 -0.44
C ALA A 163 -10.56 10.20 -1.43
N GLU A 164 -9.73 11.21 -1.74
CA GLU A 164 -8.56 11.03 -2.60
C GLU A 164 -7.50 10.12 -1.97
N ASN A 165 -7.27 10.22 -0.65
CA ASN A 165 -6.36 9.32 0.06
C ASN A 165 -6.80 7.86 -0.06
N ILE A 166 -8.10 7.58 0.14
CA ILE A 166 -8.66 6.24 -0.01
C ILE A 166 -8.58 5.77 -1.46
N ARG A 167 -8.92 6.63 -2.44
CA ARG A 167 -8.84 6.31 -3.86
C ARG A 167 -7.42 5.90 -4.29
N ARG A 168 -6.41 6.71 -3.94
CA ARG A 168 -4.99 6.41 -4.26
C ARG A 168 -4.55 5.09 -3.65
N ILE A 169 -4.92 4.83 -2.40
CA ILE A 169 -4.54 3.58 -1.70
C ILE A 169 -5.28 2.38 -2.27
N GLY A 170 -6.55 2.53 -2.69
CA GLY A 170 -7.29 1.50 -3.42
C GLY A 170 -6.59 1.06 -4.71
N GLU A 171 -6.13 2.02 -5.52
CA GLU A 171 -5.38 1.72 -6.75
C GLU A 171 -4.03 1.06 -6.46
N VAL A 172 -3.29 1.53 -5.45
CA VAL A 172 -2.03 0.88 -5.06
C VAL A 172 -2.27 -0.53 -4.53
N ALA A 173 -3.29 -0.74 -3.71
CA ALA A 173 -3.65 -2.05 -3.18
C ALA A 173 -4.03 -3.03 -4.31
N LYS A 174 -4.75 -2.55 -5.33
CA LYS A 174 -5.02 -3.31 -6.55
C LYS A 174 -3.74 -3.73 -7.27
N LEU A 175 -2.75 -2.84 -7.41
CA LEU A 175 -1.47 -3.17 -8.04
C LEU A 175 -0.71 -4.26 -7.27
N PHE A 176 -0.75 -4.23 -5.93
CA PHE A 176 -0.17 -5.30 -5.11
C PHE A 176 -0.90 -6.64 -5.29
N ALA A 177 -2.23 -6.63 -5.29
CA ALA A 177 -3.01 -7.84 -5.54
C ALA A 177 -2.78 -8.41 -6.95
N ASP A 178 -2.69 -7.56 -7.97
CA ASP A 178 -2.31 -7.98 -9.33
C ASP A 178 -0.90 -8.56 -9.39
N ALA A 179 0.02 -8.09 -8.55
CA ALA A 179 1.36 -8.65 -8.39
C ALA A 179 1.40 -10.01 -7.65
N GLY A 180 0.27 -10.53 -7.19
CA GLY A 180 0.16 -11.78 -6.41
C GLY A 180 0.42 -11.60 -4.91
N VAL A 181 0.53 -10.35 -4.43
CA VAL A 181 0.81 -10.03 -3.02
C VAL A 181 -0.48 -9.94 -2.21
N ILE A 182 -0.47 -10.43 -0.97
CA ILE A 182 -1.56 -10.18 -0.01
C ILE A 182 -1.37 -8.78 0.56
N CYS A 183 -2.10 -7.82 0.01
CA CYS A 183 -2.01 -6.41 0.40
C CYS A 183 -2.93 -6.14 1.60
N ILE A 184 -2.36 -5.67 2.72
CA ILE A 184 -3.11 -5.33 3.94
C ILE A 184 -3.21 -3.81 4.02
N ALA A 185 -4.38 -3.25 3.72
CA ALA A 185 -4.65 -1.82 3.84
C ALA A 185 -5.27 -1.53 5.21
N SER A 186 -4.58 -0.74 6.05
CA SER A 186 -5.03 -0.39 7.41
C SER A 186 -5.34 1.10 7.51
N LEU A 187 -6.62 1.45 7.35
CA LEU A 187 -7.09 2.84 7.26
C LEU A 187 -8.38 3.06 8.05
N ILE A 188 -8.61 4.29 8.52
CA ILE A 188 -9.93 4.63 9.08
C ILE A 188 -11.00 4.42 8.01
N SER A 189 -10.78 4.92 6.78
CA SER A 189 -11.70 4.77 5.64
C SER A 189 -13.18 4.97 6.01
N PRO A 190 -13.55 6.15 6.56
CA PRO A 190 -14.80 6.33 7.29
C PRO A 190 -16.05 6.27 6.42
N TYR A 191 -15.96 6.65 5.16
CA TYR A 191 -17.10 6.74 4.25
C TYR A 191 -17.27 5.43 3.48
N ARG A 192 -18.47 4.86 3.53
CA ARG A 192 -18.78 3.58 2.89
C ARG A 192 -18.63 3.65 1.38
N ARG A 193 -19.11 4.74 0.76
CA ARG A 193 -18.99 4.98 -0.68
C ARG A 193 -17.56 4.83 -1.19
N ASP A 194 -16.58 5.32 -0.42
CA ASP A 194 -15.18 5.29 -0.84
C ASP A 194 -14.59 3.88 -0.70
N ARG A 195 -15.01 3.12 0.33
CA ARG A 195 -14.65 1.69 0.46
C ARG A 195 -15.28 0.85 -0.64
N ASP A 196 -16.55 1.10 -0.97
CA ASP A 196 -17.27 0.44 -2.05
C ASP A 196 -16.61 0.73 -3.41
N ALA A 197 -16.14 1.96 -3.63
CA ALA A 197 -15.37 2.31 -4.81
C ALA A 197 -14.06 1.52 -4.90
N CYS A 198 -13.32 1.38 -3.80
CA CYS A 198 -12.12 0.53 -3.76
C CYS A 198 -12.44 -0.95 -4.03
N ARG A 199 -13.52 -1.47 -3.45
CA ARG A 199 -13.99 -2.85 -3.69
C ARG A 199 -14.28 -3.08 -5.17
N ALA A 200 -14.92 -2.13 -5.85
CA ALA A 200 -15.26 -2.22 -7.26
C ALA A 200 -14.04 -2.19 -8.21
N LEU A 201 -12.85 -1.81 -7.73
CA LEU A 201 -11.62 -1.82 -8.54
C LEU A 201 -11.07 -3.25 -8.74
N LEU A 202 -11.50 -4.21 -7.93
CA LEU A 202 -10.98 -5.58 -7.91
C LEU A 202 -12.02 -6.60 -8.43
N PRO A 203 -11.55 -7.76 -8.94
CA PRO A 203 -12.41 -8.90 -9.19
C PRO A 203 -13.19 -9.34 -7.95
N ALA A 204 -14.35 -9.95 -8.17
CA ALA A 204 -15.19 -10.45 -7.10
C ALA A 204 -14.43 -11.44 -6.20
N GLY A 205 -14.49 -11.22 -4.88
CA GLY A 205 -13.84 -12.04 -3.87
C GLY A 205 -12.41 -11.64 -3.51
N GLU A 206 -11.74 -10.78 -4.30
CA GLU A 206 -10.36 -10.37 -4.02
C GLU A 206 -10.24 -9.17 -3.07
N PHE A 207 -11.35 -8.51 -2.77
CA PHE A 207 -11.42 -7.46 -1.76
C PHE A 207 -12.15 -7.99 -0.53
N ILE A 208 -11.41 -8.06 0.58
CA ILE A 208 -11.84 -8.64 1.85
C ILE A 208 -11.90 -7.50 2.87
N GLU A 209 -13.09 -6.98 3.14
CA GLU A 209 -13.32 -5.91 4.11
C GLU A 209 -13.38 -6.50 5.53
N VAL A 210 -12.43 -6.06 6.35
CA VAL A 210 -12.31 -6.45 7.75
C VAL A 210 -12.72 -5.28 8.61
N PHE A 211 -13.86 -5.39 9.28
CA PHE A 211 -14.39 -4.36 10.15
C PHE A 211 -13.89 -4.54 11.58
N MET A 212 -13.13 -3.56 12.09
CA MET A 212 -12.82 -3.44 13.52
C MET A 212 -14.03 -2.84 14.25
N ASP A 213 -14.97 -3.69 14.66
CA ASP A 213 -16.21 -3.32 15.35
C ASP A 213 -15.96 -3.06 16.84
N ILE A 214 -15.24 -1.97 17.10
CA ILE A 214 -14.87 -1.53 18.44
C ILE A 214 -15.65 -0.25 18.78
N PRO A 215 -16.42 -0.22 19.88
CA PRO A 215 -17.20 0.95 20.26
C PRO A 215 -16.33 2.20 20.47
N LEU A 216 -16.88 3.37 20.09
CA LEU A 216 -16.20 4.66 20.22
C LEU A 216 -15.64 4.92 21.63
N HIS A 217 -16.42 4.61 22.68
CA HIS A 217 -15.99 4.86 24.06
C HIS A 217 -14.75 4.02 24.45
N VAL A 218 -14.60 2.81 23.90
CA VAL A 218 -13.40 1.98 24.10
C VAL A 218 -12.21 2.58 23.36
N CYS A 219 -12.42 3.04 22.12
CA CYS A 219 -11.40 3.75 21.35
C CYS A 219 -10.91 5.04 22.05
N GLU A 220 -11.84 5.83 22.59
CA GLU A 220 -11.56 7.04 23.38
C GLU A 220 -10.82 6.71 24.69
N ALA A 221 -11.17 5.62 25.37
CA ALA A 221 -10.47 5.20 26.58
C ALA A 221 -9.02 4.77 26.29
N ARG A 222 -8.77 4.13 25.14
CA ARG A 222 -7.42 3.71 24.71
C ARG A 222 -6.53 4.89 24.33
N ASP A 223 -7.05 5.81 23.52
CA ASP A 223 -6.40 7.03 22.98
C ASP A 223 -4.86 7.05 22.96
N PRO A 224 -4.19 6.08 22.30
CA PRO A 224 -2.75 5.89 22.43
C PRO A 224 -1.93 7.05 21.87
N LYS A 225 -2.53 7.84 20.97
CA LYS A 225 -1.92 9.01 20.32
C LYS A 225 -2.41 10.34 20.92
N GLY A 226 -3.30 10.32 21.92
CA GLY A 226 -3.88 11.53 22.49
C GLY A 226 -4.83 12.30 21.55
N LEU A 227 -5.23 11.71 20.43
CA LEU A 227 -6.00 12.39 19.38
C LEU A 227 -7.44 12.63 19.80
N TYR A 228 -8.05 11.70 20.55
CA TYR A 228 -9.41 11.90 21.06
C TYR A 228 -9.46 13.04 22.06
N LYS A 229 -8.49 13.13 22.98
CA LYS A 229 -8.38 14.26 23.91
C LYS A 229 -8.23 15.59 23.18
N LEU A 230 -7.42 15.64 22.12
CA LEU A 230 -7.23 16.85 21.31
C LEU A 230 -8.50 17.23 20.53
N ALA A 231 -9.22 16.26 19.98
CA ALA A 231 -10.49 16.47 19.29
C ALA A 231 -11.58 16.98 20.24
N ARG A 232 -11.74 16.35 21.41
CA ARG A 232 -12.68 16.80 22.47
C ARG A 232 -12.36 18.21 22.98
N ALA A 233 -11.08 18.60 22.99
CA ALA A 233 -10.63 19.95 23.32
C ALA A 233 -10.76 20.96 22.16
N GLY A 234 -11.31 20.57 21.00
CA GLY A 234 -11.50 21.43 19.83
C GLY A 234 -10.21 21.79 19.08
N LYS A 235 -9.08 21.14 19.39
CA LYS A 235 -7.78 21.39 18.75
C LYS A 235 -7.64 20.69 17.40
N ILE A 236 -8.38 19.60 17.19
CA ILE A 236 -8.50 18.89 15.92
C ILE A 236 -9.96 18.96 15.50
N LYS A 237 -10.22 19.43 14.28
CA LYS A 237 -11.56 19.47 13.68
C LYS A 237 -11.73 18.35 12.66
N GLY A 238 -12.96 17.91 12.47
CA GLY A 238 -13.35 16.83 11.56
C GLY A 238 -12.80 15.47 11.97
N PHE A 239 -12.56 15.22 13.25
CA PHE A 239 -12.09 13.95 13.75
C PHE A 239 -13.19 12.87 13.70
N THR A 240 -12.90 11.77 13.01
CA THR A 240 -13.85 10.67 12.79
C THR A 240 -14.36 10.09 14.12
N GLY A 241 -15.67 9.98 14.24
CA GLY A 241 -16.38 9.51 15.42
C GLY A 241 -16.67 10.60 16.47
N ILE A 242 -16.16 11.82 16.29
CA ILE A 242 -16.41 12.96 17.19
C ILE A 242 -17.23 14.03 16.46
N ASP A 243 -16.66 14.66 15.44
CA ASP A 243 -17.25 15.73 14.64
C ASP A 243 -17.23 15.45 13.13
N ASP A 244 -16.82 14.24 12.72
CA ASP A 244 -16.97 13.68 11.37
C ASP A 244 -17.50 12.23 11.48
N PRO A 245 -18.43 11.77 10.63
CA PRO A 245 -19.06 10.46 10.78
C PRO A 245 -18.11 9.29 10.49
N TYR A 246 -18.42 8.14 11.08
CA TYR A 246 -17.89 6.84 10.66
C TYR A 246 -19.08 5.98 10.21
N GLU A 247 -19.08 5.56 8.95
CA GLU A 247 -20.14 4.74 8.37
C GLU A 247 -19.72 3.28 8.40
N SER A 248 -20.20 2.53 9.40
CA SER A 248 -19.88 1.11 9.54
C SER A 248 -20.23 0.31 8.27
N PRO A 249 -19.43 -0.70 7.89
CA PRO A 249 -19.75 -1.60 6.78
C PRO A 249 -21.10 -2.30 7.01
N LEU A 250 -21.86 -2.49 5.93
CA LEU A 250 -23.14 -3.22 5.99
C LEU A 250 -22.95 -4.72 5.72
N ASN A 251 -22.01 -5.07 4.84
CA ASN A 251 -21.75 -6.42 4.37
C ASN A 251 -20.24 -6.67 4.29
N CYS A 252 -19.52 -6.51 5.41
CA CYS A 252 -18.10 -6.87 5.46
C CYS A 252 -17.91 -8.39 5.49
N GLU A 253 -16.82 -8.88 4.92
CA GLU A 253 -16.45 -10.30 4.94
C GLU A 253 -16.10 -10.78 6.36
N ILE A 254 -15.47 -9.93 7.17
CA ILE A 254 -15.04 -10.26 8.53
C ILE A 254 -15.36 -9.10 9.48
N ALA A 255 -15.95 -9.38 10.63
CA ALA A 255 -16.22 -8.40 11.67
C ALA A 255 -15.53 -8.81 12.97
N LEU A 256 -14.45 -8.11 13.32
CA LEU A 256 -13.67 -8.32 14.54
C LEU A 256 -14.33 -7.55 15.68
N ARG A 257 -15.09 -8.26 16.52
CA ARG A 257 -16.00 -7.67 17.51
C ARG A 257 -15.38 -7.54 18.89
N HIS A 258 -15.82 -6.51 19.60
CA HIS A 258 -15.65 -6.39 21.05
C HIS A 258 -16.81 -7.05 21.79
N THR A 259 -16.63 -8.27 22.31
CA THR A 259 -17.68 -9.04 23.00
C THR A 259 -17.43 -9.14 24.50
N GLY A 260 -18.47 -8.93 25.33
CA GLY A 260 -18.41 -9.24 26.77
C GLY A 260 -17.49 -8.34 27.62
N GLY A 261 -17.05 -7.19 27.11
CA GLY A 261 -16.12 -6.31 27.82
C GLY A 261 -14.65 -6.65 27.60
N GLU A 262 -14.35 -7.73 26.88
CA GLU A 262 -13.00 -8.14 26.52
C GLU A 262 -12.81 -8.05 25.00
N CYS A 263 -11.63 -7.60 24.60
CA CYS A 263 -11.22 -7.59 23.20
C CYS A 263 -10.33 -8.81 23.00
N ALA A 264 -10.61 -9.62 21.98
CA ALA A 264 -9.67 -10.65 21.54
C ALA A 264 -8.28 -10.04 21.34
N SER A 265 -7.23 -10.83 21.57
CA SER A 265 -5.88 -10.39 21.34
C SER A 265 -5.65 -10.09 19.85
N PRO A 266 -4.69 -9.21 19.50
CA PRO A 266 -4.37 -8.95 18.10
C PRO A 266 -4.01 -10.21 17.29
N CYS A 267 -3.41 -11.21 17.95
CA CYS A 267 -3.07 -12.49 17.33
C CYS A 267 -4.32 -13.33 17.03
N GLU A 268 -5.27 -13.41 17.95
CA GLU A 268 -6.53 -14.13 17.73
C GLU A 268 -7.35 -13.49 16.61
N MET A 269 -7.46 -12.16 16.62
CA MET A 269 -8.12 -11.42 15.53
C MET A 269 -7.44 -11.64 14.18
N ALA A 270 -6.10 -11.72 14.16
CA ALA A 270 -5.37 -12.01 12.94
C ALA A 270 -5.55 -13.46 12.47
N GLU A 271 -5.63 -14.43 13.37
CA GLU A 271 -5.91 -15.84 13.01
C GLU A 271 -7.32 -16.04 12.44
N GLU A 272 -8.30 -15.24 12.84
CA GLU A 272 -9.63 -15.23 12.20
C GLU A 272 -9.51 -14.83 10.71
N VAL A 273 -8.73 -13.80 10.41
CA VAL A 273 -8.47 -13.38 9.03
C VAL A 273 -7.69 -14.45 8.26
N ILE A 274 -6.69 -15.08 8.89
CA ILE A 274 -5.94 -16.18 8.28
C ILE A 274 -6.85 -17.36 7.93
N SER A 275 -7.73 -17.74 8.85
CA SER A 275 -8.69 -18.84 8.65
C SER A 275 -9.59 -18.56 7.46
N TYR A 276 -10.07 -17.32 7.31
CA TYR A 276 -10.84 -16.90 6.13
C TYR A 276 -10.02 -17.00 4.83
N LEU A 277 -8.76 -16.54 4.83
CA LEU A 277 -7.89 -16.64 3.65
C LEU A 277 -7.63 -18.09 3.24
N GLU A 278 -7.48 -18.98 4.21
CA GLU A 278 -7.28 -20.41 4.00
C GLU A 278 -8.54 -21.05 3.41
N GLU A 279 -9.71 -20.78 3.98
CA GLU A 279 -11.01 -21.26 3.48
C GLU A 279 -11.29 -20.80 2.04
N LYS A 280 -10.96 -19.55 1.71
CA LYS A 280 -11.13 -19.00 0.35
C LYS A 280 -10.00 -19.37 -0.62
N GLY A 281 -8.98 -20.09 -0.16
CA GLY A 281 -7.89 -20.59 -1.00
C GLY A 281 -6.92 -19.50 -1.47
N PHE A 282 -6.74 -18.42 -0.71
CA PHE A 282 -5.74 -17.38 -1.01
C PHE A 282 -4.31 -17.80 -0.63
N LEU A 283 -4.17 -18.74 0.29
CA LEU A 283 -2.87 -19.19 0.80
C LEU A 283 -2.22 -20.28 -0.07
N GLN A 284 -2.79 -20.58 -1.23
CA GLN A 284 -2.29 -21.58 -2.19
C GLN A 284 -2.59 -21.08 -3.61
N ALA A 285 -1.80 -21.48 -4.60
CA ALA A 285 -2.02 -21.21 -6.02
C ALA A 285 -2.18 -22.52 -6.77
#